data_AF-A0A1B8XXD8-F1
#
_entry.id   AF-A0A1B8XXD8-F1
#
_cell.length_a   1.000
_cell.length_b   1.000
_cell.length_c   1.000
_cell.angle_alpha   90.00
_cell.angle_beta   90.00
_cell.angle_gamma   90.00
#
_symmetry.space_group_name_H-M   'P 1'
#
loop_
_entity.id
_entity.type
_entity.pdbx_description
1 polymer ?
#
loop_
_entity_poly.entity_id
_entity_poly.type
_entity_poly.pdbx_seq_one_letter_code
_entity_poly.pdbx_strand_id
1 'polypeptide(L)'
;MNKTTELHSLNKKNELHSLNKTTELHSLNKNTELHSLNQNNELHSLNQNTKLTEQTTKLHSLNKNTELHSMNKTTKLHPLNQNNELHSLNRTTEHHTLNKTTELNSLNKITKLHSLKEITELHSLNKNNELHSLNKTTELHSLNQNNELHSLNKTTELHSLNKTTELHSLNQITGLHSMNKTTEHHSLNKTTELHSLNKTPELHSLNQITKLHSLKEITELHSLYKTTELHSLNKNTELHSLNHNTELHSLNQNNELHSLNMTTEIHSLN
;
A
#
# COMPACT_ATOMS: atom_id res chain seq x y z
N MET A 1 -16.87 -10.24 39.63
CA MET A 1 -17.54 -8.95 39.36
C MET A 1 -16.69 -8.15 38.39
N ASN A 2 -17.05 -8.14 37.11
CA ASN A 2 -16.55 -7.14 36.18
C ASN A 2 -17.10 -5.79 36.65
N LYS A 3 -16.28 -4.92 37.24
CA LYS A 3 -16.63 -3.52 37.39
C LYS A 3 -16.64 -2.91 35.99
N THR A 4 -17.79 -2.94 35.33
CA THR A 4 -18.09 -2.11 34.15
C THR A 4 -17.88 -0.67 34.58
N THR A 5 -16.77 -0.08 34.17
CA THR A 5 -16.43 1.30 34.49
C THR A 5 -16.45 2.05 33.17
N GLU A 6 -17.50 2.84 32.96
CA GLU A 6 -17.59 3.83 31.89
C GLU A 6 -16.88 5.09 32.34
N LEU A 7 -15.85 5.52 31.60
CA LEU A 7 -15.09 6.73 31.92
C LEU A 7 -15.40 7.80 30.87
N HIS A 8 -16.06 8.88 31.31
CA HIS A 8 -16.60 9.88 30.39
C HIS A 8 -15.53 10.88 29.89
N SER A 9 -14.66 11.37 30.78
CA SER A 9 -13.58 12.26 30.36
C SER A 9 -12.41 12.27 31.35
N LEU A 10 -11.18 12.33 30.81
CA LEU A 10 -9.98 12.71 31.54
C LEU A 10 -9.37 13.95 30.87
N ASN A 11 -9.11 14.99 31.66
CA ASN A 11 -8.52 16.23 31.19
C ASN A 11 -7.30 16.58 32.04
N LYS A 12 -6.14 16.80 31.38
CA LYS A 12 -4.83 17.14 31.97
C LYS A 12 -4.27 16.11 32.95
N LYS A 13 -3.38 15.25 32.45
CA LYS A 13 -2.46 14.43 33.26
C LYS A 13 -1.08 14.46 32.59
N ASN A 14 0.00 14.55 33.36
CA ASN A 14 1.34 14.58 32.79
C ASN A 14 1.83 13.16 32.45
N GLU A 15 1.56 12.17 33.30
CA GLU A 15 1.88 10.77 33.02
C GLU A 15 0.75 9.86 33.52
N LEU A 16 0.16 9.05 32.63
CA LEU A 16 -0.81 8.02 32.96
C LEU A 16 -0.17 6.64 32.80
N HIS A 17 0.30 6.05 33.91
CA HIS A 17 1.03 4.77 33.87
C HIS A 17 0.17 3.57 33.46
N SER A 18 -1.04 3.40 33.99
CA SER A 18 -1.89 2.26 33.63
C SER A 18 -3.38 2.51 33.83
N LEU A 19 -4.17 2.01 32.88
CA LEU A 19 -5.61 1.83 33.00
C LEU A 19 -5.91 0.35 32.66
N ASN A 20 -6.25 -0.43 33.69
CA ASN A 20 -6.23 -1.88 33.59
C ASN A 20 -7.52 -2.46 32.97
N LYS A 21 -8.70 -1.85 33.25
CA LYS A 21 -10.01 -2.30 32.72
C LYS A 21 -11.02 -1.15 32.65
N THR A 22 -11.48 -0.82 31.45
CA THR A 22 -12.67 0.02 31.20
C THR A 22 -13.47 -0.61 30.06
N THR A 23 -14.78 -0.47 30.08
CA THR A 23 -15.61 -0.94 28.95
C THR A 23 -15.62 0.14 27.87
N GLU A 24 -15.87 1.38 28.26
CA GLU A 24 -15.92 2.53 27.35
C GLU A 24 -15.15 3.70 27.96
N LEU A 25 -14.26 4.29 27.17
CA LEU A 25 -13.58 5.54 27.45
C LEU A 25 -13.98 6.56 26.39
N HIS A 26 -14.76 7.57 26.78
CA HIS A 26 -15.32 8.54 25.84
C HIS A 26 -14.30 9.58 25.38
N SER A 27 -13.56 10.21 26.30
CA SER A 27 -12.60 11.24 25.92
C SER A 27 -11.34 11.28 26.81
N LEU A 28 -10.18 11.39 26.17
CA LEU A 28 -8.91 11.72 26.82
C LEU A 28 -8.28 12.92 26.12
N ASN A 29 -8.03 14.00 26.87
CA ASN A 29 -7.52 15.26 26.33
C ASN A 29 -6.24 15.70 27.05
N LYS A 30 -5.16 15.89 26.27
CA LYS A 30 -3.83 16.36 26.69
C LYS A 30 -3.19 15.47 27.76
N ASN A 31 -2.49 14.42 27.31
CA ASN A 31 -1.65 13.60 28.16
C ASN A 31 -0.23 13.52 27.58
N THR A 32 0.80 13.75 28.39
CA THR A 32 2.19 13.71 27.87
C THR A 32 2.55 12.25 27.58
N GLU A 33 2.38 11.33 28.53
CA GLU A 33 2.67 9.90 28.30
C GLU A 33 1.54 8.97 28.77
N LEU A 34 1.15 8.01 27.91
CA LEU A 34 0.21 6.94 28.23
C LEU A 34 0.88 5.58 28.06
N HIS A 35 1.32 4.96 29.17
CA HIS A 35 2.18 3.77 29.15
C HIS A 35 1.46 2.42 29.06
N SER A 36 0.20 2.29 29.47
CA SER A 36 -0.54 1.02 29.30
C SER A 36 -2.05 1.16 29.42
N LEU A 37 -2.76 0.77 28.36
CA LEU A 37 -4.20 0.50 28.36
C LEU A 37 -4.39 -1.01 28.10
N ASN A 38 -4.58 -1.80 29.16
CA ASN A 38 -4.49 -3.27 29.09
C ASN A 38 -5.78 -3.91 28.53
N GLN A 39 -6.95 -3.38 28.90
CA GLN A 39 -8.25 -3.87 28.44
C GLN A 39 -9.24 -2.70 28.34
N ASN A 40 -9.42 -2.18 27.13
CA ASN A 40 -10.52 -1.26 26.82
C ASN A 40 -11.32 -1.77 25.63
N ASN A 41 -12.65 -1.86 25.77
CA ASN A 41 -13.45 -2.33 24.64
C ASN A 41 -13.59 -1.22 23.59
N GLU A 42 -13.94 -0.01 24.03
CA GLU A 42 -14.19 1.12 23.13
C GLU A 42 -13.50 2.39 23.62
N LEU A 43 -12.68 3.00 22.76
CA LEU A 43 -12.12 4.34 22.94
C LEU A 43 -12.76 5.27 21.89
N HIS A 44 -13.50 6.29 22.32
CA HIS A 44 -14.20 7.18 21.37
C HIS A 44 -13.31 8.31 20.85
N SER A 45 -12.65 9.07 21.73
CA SER A 45 -11.85 10.22 21.32
C SER A 45 -10.56 10.38 22.11
N LEU A 46 -9.44 10.50 21.40
CA LEU A 46 -8.14 10.84 21.97
C LEU A 46 -7.54 12.07 21.28
N ASN A 47 -7.22 13.10 22.07
CA ASN A 47 -6.68 14.37 21.59
C ASN A 47 -5.33 14.71 22.26
N GLN A 48 -4.26 14.71 21.46
CA GLN A 48 -2.88 15.08 21.81
C GLN A 48 -2.23 14.16 22.86
N ASN A 49 -1.55 13.11 22.39
CA ASN A 49 -0.63 12.27 23.17
C ASN A 49 0.77 12.25 22.54
N THR A 50 1.82 12.02 23.33
CA THR A 50 3.18 11.86 22.76
C THR A 50 3.55 10.40 22.54
N LYS A 51 3.15 9.50 23.45
CA LYS A 51 3.42 8.06 23.35
C LYS A 51 2.22 7.23 23.77
N LEU A 52 1.90 6.23 22.95
CA LEU A 52 0.78 5.34 23.18
C LEU A 52 1.17 3.88 22.93
N THR A 53 0.87 3.01 23.88
CA THR A 53 0.99 1.54 23.80
C THR A 53 -0.40 0.93 24.07
N GLU A 54 -1.03 0.33 23.06
CA GLU A 54 -2.46 0.00 23.12
C GLU A 54 -2.81 -1.49 22.91
N GLN A 55 -3.71 -1.99 23.76
CA GLN A 55 -4.62 -3.10 23.47
C GLN A 55 -6.08 -2.57 23.53
N THR A 56 -6.68 -2.31 22.36
CA THR A 56 -8.05 -1.79 22.23
C THR A 56 -8.86 -2.62 21.24
N THR A 57 -10.13 -2.94 21.52
CA THR A 57 -10.94 -3.66 20.50
C THR A 57 -11.56 -2.73 19.47
N LYS A 58 -11.89 -1.48 19.83
CA LYS A 58 -12.39 -0.44 18.92
C LYS A 58 -11.81 0.93 19.30
N LEU A 59 -11.31 1.66 18.31
CA LEU A 59 -10.85 3.05 18.45
C LEU A 59 -11.57 3.93 17.40
N HIS A 60 -12.31 4.95 17.85
CA HIS A 60 -13.17 5.76 16.99
C HIS A 60 -12.53 7.05 16.45
N SER A 61 -11.64 7.71 17.20
CA SER A 61 -10.99 8.92 16.69
C SER A 61 -9.69 9.26 17.41
N LEU A 62 -8.63 9.51 16.62
CA LEU A 62 -7.33 10.01 17.09
C LEU A 62 -6.87 11.16 16.19
N ASN A 63 -6.69 12.35 16.77
CA ASN A 63 -6.38 13.54 15.99
C ASN A 63 -4.87 13.77 15.81
N LYS A 64 -4.10 13.71 16.91
CA LYS A 64 -2.67 14.03 16.91
C LYS A 64 -1.92 13.15 17.90
N ASN A 65 -0.93 12.44 17.40
CA ASN A 65 -0.01 11.65 18.19
C ASN A 65 1.42 11.75 17.64
N THR A 66 2.42 11.66 18.50
CA THR A 66 3.83 11.64 18.05
C THR A 66 4.23 10.20 17.70
N GLU A 67 4.01 9.27 18.61
CA GLU A 67 4.50 7.89 18.48
C GLU A 67 3.46 6.86 18.93
N LEU A 68 3.08 5.92 18.06
CA LEU A 68 2.18 4.81 18.38
C LEU A 68 2.94 3.48 18.30
N HIS A 69 3.07 2.84 19.46
CA HIS A 69 3.80 1.59 19.63
C HIS A 69 2.87 0.39 19.70
N SER A 70 3.06 -0.54 18.76
CA SER A 70 2.57 -1.93 18.79
C SER A 70 1.11 -2.11 19.22
N MET A 71 0.20 -2.17 18.24
CA MET A 71 -1.20 -2.54 18.46
C MET A 71 -1.47 -3.97 17.97
N ASN A 72 -1.91 -4.86 18.87
CA ASN A 72 -1.94 -6.30 18.58
C ASN A 72 -3.23 -6.77 17.89
N LYS A 73 -4.40 -6.28 18.31
CA LYS A 73 -5.70 -6.71 17.79
C LYS A 73 -6.71 -5.57 17.88
N THR A 74 -7.34 -5.24 16.76
CA THR A 74 -8.41 -4.23 16.65
C THR A 74 -9.48 -4.73 15.68
N THR A 75 -10.75 -4.63 16.03
CA THR A 75 -11.83 -5.00 15.08
C THR A 75 -12.07 -3.86 14.09
N LYS A 76 -12.20 -2.63 14.59
CA LYS A 76 -12.41 -1.44 13.75
C LYS A 76 -11.52 -0.30 14.22
N LEU A 77 -10.78 0.28 13.27
CA LEU A 77 -9.99 1.49 13.45
C LEU A 77 -10.55 2.60 12.55
N HIS A 78 -11.15 3.60 13.18
CA HIS A 78 -11.69 4.80 12.53
C HIS A 78 -10.59 5.86 12.35
N PRO A 79 -10.86 6.98 11.63
CA PRO A 79 -9.81 7.83 11.08
C PRO A 79 -8.74 8.35 12.06
N LEU A 80 -7.48 8.21 11.64
CA LEU A 80 -6.30 8.82 12.24
C LEU A 80 -5.88 10.03 11.39
N ASN A 81 -5.79 11.21 12.00
CA ASN A 81 -5.54 12.44 11.23
C ASN A 81 -4.05 12.79 11.06
N GLN A 82 -3.28 12.76 12.14
CA GLN A 82 -1.85 13.12 12.14
C GLN A 82 -1.08 12.22 13.10
N ASN A 83 -0.10 11.50 12.58
CA ASN A 83 0.82 10.67 13.35
C ASN A 83 2.23 10.80 12.78
N ASN A 84 3.26 11.02 13.61
CA ASN A 84 4.63 11.05 13.08
C ASN A 84 5.10 9.63 12.80
N GLU A 85 5.03 8.74 13.79
CA GLU A 85 5.60 7.39 13.71
C GLU A 85 4.61 6.31 14.17
N LEU A 86 4.40 5.29 13.32
CA LEU A 86 3.62 4.09 13.65
C LEU A 86 4.47 2.85 13.38
N HIS A 87 4.88 2.15 14.45
CA HIS A 87 5.82 1.05 14.31
C HIS A 87 5.18 -0.28 13.89
N SER A 88 4.10 -0.70 14.56
CA SER A 88 3.54 -2.03 14.33
C SER A 88 2.04 -2.11 14.62
N LEU A 89 1.29 -2.62 13.64
CA LEU A 89 -0.10 -3.04 13.76
C LEU A 89 -0.24 -4.49 13.29
N ASN A 90 -0.77 -5.40 14.11
CA ASN A 90 -0.67 -6.84 13.82
C ASN A 90 -1.94 -7.50 13.27
N ARG A 91 -3.13 -7.15 13.75
CA ARG A 91 -4.38 -7.79 13.33
C ARG A 91 -5.52 -6.79 13.34
N THR A 92 -6.00 -6.42 12.16
CA THR A 92 -7.12 -5.49 12.01
C THR A 92 -8.13 -6.01 11.00
N THR A 93 -9.41 -6.04 11.38
CA THR A 93 -10.48 -6.41 10.44
C THR A 93 -10.81 -5.24 9.50
N GLU A 94 -11.09 -4.06 10.05
CA GLU A 94 -11.40 -2.88 9.25
C GLU A 94 -10.57 -1.68 9.68
N HIS A 95 -9.88 -1.06 8.70
CA HIS A 95 -9.18 0.19 8.86
C HIS A 95 -9.70 1.21 7.84
N HIS A 96 -10.21 2.35 8.29
CA HIS A 96 -10.80 3.35 7.41
C HIS A 96 -9.75 4.28 6.81
N THR A 97 -9.32 5.32 7.53
CA THR A 97 -8.51 6.39 6.95
C THR A 97 -7.31 6.74 7.80
N LEU A 98 -6.11 6.75 7.21
CA LEU A 98 -4.92 7.39 7.76
C LEU A 98 -4.58 8.59 6.88
N ASN A 99 -4.54 9.80 7.43
CA ASN A 99 -4.48 11.03 6.63
C ASN A 99 -3.10 11.61 6.38
N LYS A 100 -2.23 11.60 7.38
CA LYS A 100 -0.86 12.14 7.32
C LYS A 100 0.02 11.32 8.23
N THR A 101 1.03 10.68 7.66
CA THR A 101 2.00 9.89 8.41
C THR A 101 3.40 10.10 7.86
N THR A 102 4.35 10.42 8.73
CA THR A 102 5.76 10.52 8.31
C THR A 102 6.30 9.11 8.07
N GLU A 103 6.24 8.24 9.08
CA GLU A 103 6.82 6.90 9.02
C GLU A 103 5.82 5.83 9.48
N LEU A 104 5.70 4.78 8.66
CA LEU A 104 4.89 3.59 8.94
C LEU A 104 5.72 2.32 8.70
N ASN A 105 6.07 1.61 9.78
CA ASN A 105 7.06 0.51 9.67
C ASN A 105 6.44 -0.84 9.36
N SER A 106 5.34 -1.21 9.99
CA SER A 106 4.76 -2.53 9.80
C SER A 106 3.25 -2.57 10.02
N LEU A 107 2.55 -3.00 8.99
CA LEU A 107 1.16 -3.42 9.03
C LEU A 107 1.07 -4.91 8.67
N ASN A 108 0.60 -5.76 9.59
CA ASN A 108 0.46 -7.20 9.39
C ASN A 108 -1.02 -7.59 9.46
N LYS A 109 -1.45 -8.57 8.65
CA LYS A 109 -2.79 -9.19 8.63
C LYS A 109 -3.94 -8.19 8.77
N ILE A 110 -4.24 -7.52 7.66
CA ILE A 110 -5.39 -6.64 7.54
C ILE A 110 -6.45 -7.29 6.64
N THR A 111 -7.72 -7.26 7.03
CA THR A 111 -8.80 -7.75 6.15
C THR A 111 -9.24 -6.67 5.17
N LYS A 112 -9.52 -5.44 5.62
CA LYS A 112 -9.92 -4.33 4.75
C LYS A 112 -9.23 -3.03 5.14
N LEU A 113 -8.54 -2.40 4.20
CA LEU A 113 -7.92 -1.08 4.34
C LEU A 113 -8.49 -0.11 3.27
N HIS A 114 -9.22 0.92 3.70
CA HIS A 114 -9.92 1.81 2.77
C HIS A 114 -9.02 2.90 2.19
N SER A 115 -8.31 3.65 3.02
CA SER A 115 -7.50 4.76 2.51
C SER A 115 -6.31 5.09 3.38
N LEU A 116 -5.17 5.21 2.71
CA LEU A 116 -3.94 5.80 3.21
C LEU A 116 -3.62 7.05 2.37
N LYS A 117 -3.57 8.21 3.02
CA LYS A 117 -3.33 9.52 2.40
C LYS A 117 -2.05 10.10 3.00
N GLU A 118 -1.22 10.68 2.14
CA GLU A 118 0.03 11.38 2.50
C GLU A 118 0.93 10.61 3.48
N ILE A 119 1.65 9.64 2.94
CA ILE A 119 2.69 8.90 3.66
C ILE A 119 4.06 9.30 3.12
N THR A 120 5.01 9.64 3.99
CA THR A 120 6.39 9.87 3.52
C THR A 120 7.08 8.53 3.28
N GLU A 121 7.09 7.65 4.28
CA GLU A 121 7.76 6.36 4.20
C GLU A 121 6.88 5.22 4.72
N LEU A 122 6.69 4.20 3.89
CA LEU A 122 6.03 2.94 4.24
C LEU A 122 6.98 1.76 4.01
N HIS A 123 7.43 1.13 5.10
CA HIS A 123 8.35 0.01 5.02
C HIS A 123 7.67 -1.31 4.63
N SER A 124 6.57 -1.68 5.29
CA SER A 124 5.94 -2.98 5.01
C SER A 124 4.44 -3.06 5.27
N LEU A 125 3.73 -3.63 4.30
CA LEU A 125 2.38 -4.17 4.43
C LEU A 125 2.39 -5.65 4.09
N ASN A 126 1.96 -6.50 5.02
CA ASN A 126 2.02 -7.96 4.89
C ASN A 126 0.64 -8.58 5.11
N LYS A 127 0.20 -9.43 4.16
CA LYS A 127 -1.08 -10.14 4.16
C LYS A 127 -2.27 -9.19 4.26
N ASN A 128 -2.74 -8.72 3.11
CA ASN A 128 -3.97 -7.95 3.01
C ASN A 128 -4.98 -8.66 2.09
N ASN A 129 -6.26 -8.73 2.51
CA ASN A 129 -7.29 -9.19 1.58
C ASN A 129 -7.69 -8.06 0.62
N GLU A 130 -7.88 -6.83 1.11
CA GLU A 130 -8.40 -5.72 0.29
C GLU A 130 -7.73 -4.39 0.65
N LEU A 131 -7.09 -3.76 -0.34
CA LEU A 131 -6.57 -2.39 -0.26
C LEU A 131 -7.25 -1.50 -1.30
N HIS A 132 -8.08 -0.55 -0.86
CA HIS A 132 -8.81 0.33 -1.77
C HIS A 132 -7.96 1.49 -2.33
N SER A 133 -7.21 2.21 -1.48
CA SER A 133 -6.46 3.38 -1.97
C SER A 133 -5.21 3.73 -1.17
N LEU A 134 -4.12 4.01 -1.91
CA LEU A 134 -2.91 4.69 -1.43
C LEU A 134 -2.58 5.83 -2.41
N ASN A 135 -2.56 7.09 -1.96
CA ASN A 135 -2.68 8.25 -2.87
C ASN A 135 -1.45 9.15 -3.04
N LYS A 136 -0.62 9.31 -2.01
CA LYS A 136 0.59 10.13 -2.09
C LYS A 136 1.62 9.47 -1.21
N THR A 137 2.62 8.88 -1.84
CA THR A 137 3.68 8.15 -1.14
C THR A 137 5.02 8.55 -1.71
N THR A 138 5.93 9.02 -0.87
CA THR A 138 7.31 9.27 -1.33
C THR A 138 8.00 7.93 -1.55
N GLU A 139 8.06 7.08 -0.52
CA GLU A 139 8.73 5.78 -0.60
C GLU A 139 7.88 4.63 -0.06
N LEU A 140 7.77 3.57 -0.86
CA LEU A 140 7.12 2.31 -0.50
C LEU A 140 8.07 1.14 -0.73
N HIS A 141 8.51 0.52 0.36
CA HIS A 141 9.51 -0.55 0.31
C HIS A 141 8.91 -1.92 -0.06
N SER A 142 7.81 -2.32 0.57
CA SER A 142 7.29 -3.68 0.39
C SER A 142 5.77 -3.81 0.59
N LEU A 143 5.12 -4.36 -0.43
CA LEU A 143 3.76 -4.91 -0.37
C LEU A 143 3.81 -6.43 -0.63
N ASN A 144 3.39 -7.24 0.33
CA ASN A 144 3.51 -8.71 0.24
C ASN A 144 2.19 -9.43 0.53
N GLN A 145 1.78 -10.30 -0.39
CA GLN A 145 0.58 -11.13 -0.33
C GLN A 145 -0.71 -10.31 -0.22
N ASN A 146 -1.20 -9.84 -1.37
CA ASN A 146 -2.47 -9.13 -1.46
C ASN A 146 -3.45 -9.91 -2.34
N ASN A 147 -4.72 -10.04 -1.94
CA ASN A 147 -5.72 -10.56 -2.85
C ASN A 147 -6.12 -9.45 -3.85
N GLU A 148 -6.58 -8.30 -3.35
CA GLU A 148 -7.07 -7.20 -4.19
C GLU A 148 -6.40 -5.86 -3.86
N LEU A 149 -5.86 -5.19 -4.88
CA LEU A 149 -5.33 -3.83 -4.81
C LEU A 149 -6.01 -2.93 -5.84
N HIS A 150 -6.84 -1.99 -5.38
CA HIS A 150 -7.65 -1.14 -6.26
C HIS A 150 -6.89 0.04 -6.85
N SER A 151 -6.15 0.79 -6.04
CA SER A 151 -5.51 2.02 -6.53
C SER A 151 -4.26 2.42 -5.77
N LEU A 152 -3.17 2.61 -6.50
CA LEU A 152 -1.99 3.36 -6.09
C LEU A 152 -1.85 4.60 -6.97
N ASN A 153 -1.82 5.79 -6.36
CA ASN A 153 -1.68 7.07 -7.06
C ASN A 153 -0.46 7.82 -6.53
N LYS A 154 0.24 8.54 -7.42
CA LYS A 154 1.39 9.42 -7.12
C LYS A 154 2.39 8.80 -6.15
N THR A 155 3.16 7.85 -6.65
CA THR A 155 4.26 7.21 -5.90
C THR A 155 5.59 7.62 -6.52
N THR A 156 6.50 8.16 -5.71
CA THR A 156 7.85 8.48 -6.21
C THR A 156 8.62 7.19 -6.40
N GLU A 157 8.75 6.37 -5.35
CA GLU A 157 9.49 5.11 -5.42
C GLU A 157 8.68 3.94 -4.84
N LEU A 158 8.60 2.86 -5.63
CA LEU A 158 8.07 1.57 -5.22
C LEU A 158 9.15 0.49 -5.44
N HIS A 159 9.67 -0.07 -4.35
CA HIS A 159 10.73 -1.08 -4.40
C HIS A 159 10.20 -2.48 -4.74
N SER A 160 9.14 -2.93 -4.07
CA SER A 160 8.63 -4.29 -4.32
C SER A 160 7.13 -4.48 -4.11
N LEU A 161 6.52 -5.17 -5.08
CA LEU A 161 5.19 -5.77 -4.98
C LEU A 161 5.29 -7.28 -5.24
N ASN A 162 4.89 -8.10 -4.27
CA ASN A 162 5.04 -9.56 -4.32
C ASN A 162 3.72 -10.29 -4.06
N LYS A 163 3.33 -11.17 -4.98
CA LYS A 163 2.10 -11.99 -4.93
C LYS A 163 0.85 -11.13 -4.77
N THR A 164 0.32 -10.68 -5.89
CA THR A 164 -0.98 -9.99 -5.95
C THR A 164 -1.93 -10.77 -6.84
N THR A 165 -3.14 -11.09 -6.38
CA THR A 165 -4.11 -11.76 -7.25
C THR A 165 -4.64 -10.77 -8.29
N GLU A 166 -5.16 -9.62 -7.85
CA GLU A 166 -5.78 -8.63 -8.73
C GLU A 166 -5.25 -7.22 -8.45
N LEU A 167 -4.84 -6.53 -9.51
CA LEU A 167 -4.37 -5.14 -9.47
C LEU A 167 -5.11 -4.29 -10.51
N HIS A 168 -5.95 -3.35 -10.04
CA HIS A 168 -6.77 -2.52 -10.92
C HIS A 168 -6.02 -1.31 -11.51
N SER A 169 -5.29 -0.53 -10.71
CA SER A 169 -4.70 0.71 -11.21
C SER A 169 -3.43 1.16 -10.47
N LEU A 170 -2.37 1.43 -11.25
CA LEU A 170 -1.18 2.17 -10.83
C LEU A 170 -1.06 3.47 -11.65
N ASN A 171 -1.14 4.62 -10.97
CA ASN A 171 -1.18 5.95 -11.58
C ASN A 171 0.00 6.82 -11.13
N GLN A 172 0.77 7.34 -12.09
CA GLN A 172 1.89 8.26 -11.86
C GLN A 172 2.95 7.69 -10.90
N ILE A 173 3.80 6.82 -11.43
CA ILE A 173 4.94 6.25 -10.71
C ILE A 173 6.25 6.77 -11.31
N THR A 174 7.15 7.31 -10.49
CA THR A 174 8.48 7.70 -10.99
C THR A 174 9.36 6.47 -11.15
N GLY A 175 9.58 5.69 -10.08
CA GLY A 175 10.37 4.45 -10.12
C GLY A 175 9.62 3.24 -9.58
N LEU A 176 9.56 2.17 -10.38
CA LEU A 176 9.09 0.84 -9.97
C LEU A 176 10.19 -0.20 -10.19
N HIS A 177 10.75 -0.73 -9.10
CA HIS A 177 11.89 -1.65 -9.17
C HIS A 177 11.48 -3.09 -9.48
N SER A 178 10.49 -3.64 -8.76
CA SER A 178 10.09 -5.04 -8.98
C SER A 178 8.63 -5.31 -8.69
N MET A 179 7.98 -6.00 -9.64
CA MET A 179 6.68 -6.64 -9.46
C MET A 179 6.79 -8.13 -9.81
N ASN A 180 6.43 -9.00 -8.86
CA ASN A 180 6.61 -10.44 -8.96
C ASN A 180 5.31 -11.20 -8.66
N LYS A 181 4.91 -12.09 -9.58
CA LYS A 181 3.71 -12.93 -9.49
C LYS A 181 2.45 -12.10 -9.26
N THR A 182 1.94 -11.52 -10.34
CA THR A 182 0.63 -10.87 -10.35
C THR A 182 -0.28 -11.65 -11.29
N THR A 183 -1.44 -12.11 -10.83
CA THR A 183 -2.33 -12.94 -11.68
C THR A 183 -3.00 -12.10 -12.76
N GLU A 184 -3.59 -10.97 -12.38
CA GLU A 184 -4.30 -10.09 -13.29
C GLU A 184 -3.95 -8.62 -13.05
N HIS A 185 -3.78 -7.90 -14.15
CA HIS A 185 -3.42 -6.49 -14.12
C HIS A 185 -4.19 -5.67 -15.16
N HIS A 186 -4.97 -4.68 -14.71
CA HIS A 186 -5.79 -3.87 -15.62
C HIS A 186 -5.08 -2.65 -16.22
N SER A 187 -4.40 -1.81 -15.43
CA SER A 187 -3.83 -0.55 -15.98
C SER A 187 -2.61 0.04 -15.27
N LEU A 188 -1.52 0.21 -16.04
CA LEU A 188 -0.32 1.00 -15.71
C LEU A 188 -0.32 2.24 -16.59
N ASN A 189 -0.54 3.42 -16.02
CA ASN A 189 -0.75 4.62 -16.84
C ASN A 189 0.56 5.36 -17.16
N LYS A 190 1.10 6.11 -16.20
CA LYS A 190 2.29 6.95 -16.38
C LYS A 190 3.41 6.45 -15.48
N THR A 191 4.44 5.87 -16.08
CA THR A 191 5.61 5.35 -15.38
C THR A 191 6.89 5.91 -16.01
N THR A 192 7.77 6.52 -15.21
CA THR A 192 9.06 6.98 -15.75
C THR A 192 9.99 5.80 -15.95
N GLU A 193 10.19 5.00 -14.91
CA GLU A 193 11.09 3.84 -14.95
C GLU A 193 10.43 2.60 -14.36
N LEU A 194 10.41 1.52 -15.14
CA LEU A 194 10.01 0.19 -14.73
C LEU A 194 11.18 -0.78 -14.95
N HIS A 195 11.75 -1.32 -13.87
CA HIS A 195 12.90 -2.22 -13.97
C HIS A 195 12.48 -3.66 -14.26
N SER A 196 11.51 -4.23 -13.52
CA SER A 196 11.15 -5.62 -13.71
C SER A 196 9.69 -5.94 -13.44
N LEU A 197 9.08 -6.66 -14.39
CA LEU A 197 7.84 -7.39 -14.20
C LEU A 197 8.08 -8.88 -14.49
N ASN A 198 7.73 -9.75 -13.55
CA ASN A 198 7.97 -11.18 -13.66
C ASN A 198 6.71 -11.99 -13.34
N LYS A 199 6.37 -12.94 -14.22
CA LYS A 199 5.25 -13.88 -14.09
C LYS A 199 3.91 -13.17 -13.96
N THR A 200 3.34 -12.83 -15.10
CA THR A 200 2.01 -12.22 -15.18
C THR A 200 1.18 -12.95 -16.25
N PRO A 201 0.19 -13.78 -15.86
CA PRO A 201 -0.71 -14.40 -16.82
C PRO A 201 -1.36 -13.36 -17.73
N GLU A 202 -1.95 -12.30 -17.18
CA GLU A 202 -2.70 -11.33 -17.97
C GLU A 202 -2.35 -9.88 -17.63
N LEU A 203 -2.01 -9.11 -18.66
CA LEU A 203 -1.69 -7.69 -18.57
C LEU A 203 -2.47 -6.90 -19.63
N HIS A 204 -3.47 -6.13 -19.20
CA HIS A 204 -4.39 -5.43 -20.10
C HIS A 204 -3.80 -4.16 -20.73
N SER A 205 -3.19 -3.27 -19.94
CA SER A 205 -2.72 -2.00 -20.52
C SER A 205 -1.52 -1.38 -19.80
N LEU A 206 -0.51 -1.02 -20.60
CA LEU A 206 0.62 -0.17 -20.26
C LEU A 206 0.58 1.05 -21.21
N ASN A 207 0.26 2.23 -20.69
CA ASN A 207 -0.04 3.39 -21.53
C ASN A 207 1.18 4.23 -21.89
N GLN A 208 1.88 4.79 -20.90
CA GLN A 208 3.00 5.72 -21.08
C GLN A 208 4.15 5.32 -20.17
N ILE A 209 5.16 4.68 -20.76
CA ILE A 209 6.39 4.29 -20.06
C ILE A 209 7.58 4.98 -20.73
N THR A 210 8.44 5.65 -19.94
CA THR A 210 9.67 6.20 -20.52
C THR A 210 10.68 5.08 -20.71
N LYS A 211 11.03 4.36 -19.64
CA LYS A 211 11.98 3.25 -19.68
C LYS A 211 11.40 1.97 -19.09
N LEU A 212 11.47 0.90 -19.86
CA LEU A 212 11.08 -0.44 -19.47
C LEU A 212 12.27 -1.38 -19.66
N HIS A 213 12.83 -1.89 -18.56
CA HIS A 213 14.04 -2.74 -18.63
C HIS A 213 13.70 -4.20 -18.91
N SER A 214 12.75 -4.80 -18.18
CA SER A 214 12.45 -6.22 -18.37
C SER A 214 11.00 -6.58 -18.08
N LEU A 215 10.39 -7.25 -19.05
CA LEU A 215 9.15 -8.01 -18.91
C LEU A 215 9.47 -9.50 -19.15
N LYS A 216 9.16 -10.36 -18.18
CA LYS A 216 9.48 -11.78 -18.22
C LYS A 216 8.26 -12.66 -17.92
N GLU A 217 8.01 -13.63 -18.79
CA GLU A 217 6.97 -14.67 -18.62
C GLU A 217 5.58 -14.03 -18.48
N ILE A 218 5.12 -13.38 -19.55
CA ILE A 218 3.74 -12.88 -19.66
C ILE A 218 2.95 -13.83 -20.55
N THR A 219 1.78 -14.31 -20.14
CA THR A 219 0.98 -15.16 -21.05
C THR A 219 0.29 -14.27 -22.09
N GLU A 220 -0.42 -13.24 -21.65
CA GLU A 220 -1.15 -12.33 -22.52
C GLU A 220 -0.88 -10.86 -22.18
N LEU A 221 -0.43 -10.10 -23.18
CA LEU A 221 -0.27 -8.65 -23.12
C LEU A 221 -1.18 -7.99 -24.17
N HIS A 222 -2.23 -7.31 -23.71
CA HIS A 222 -3.21 -6.68 -24.58
C HIS A 222 -2.71 -5.38 -25.23
N SER A 223 -2.09 -4.48 -24.46
CA SER A 223 -1.67 -3.18 -25.02
C SER A 223 -0.45 -2.58 -24.34
N LEU A 224 0.54 -2.20 -25.15
CA LEU A 224 1.62 -1.27 -24.81
C LEU A 224 1.55 -0.07 -25.76
N TYR A 225 1.07 1.09 -25.29
CA TYR A 225 0.67 2.20 -26.17
C TYR A 225 1.77 3.21 -26.51
N LYS A 226 2.62 3.57 -25.55
CA LYS A 226 3.74 4.49 -25.75
C LYS A 226 4.89 4.11 -24.83
N THR A 227 5.99 3.67 -25.45
CA THR A 227 7.24 3.37 -24.74
C THR A 227 8.39 4.11 -25.42
N THR A 228 9.25 4.78 -24.65
CA THR A 228 10.45 5.40 -25.27
C THR A 228 11.53 4.33 -25.46
N GLU A 229 11.85 3.59 -24.40
CA GLU A 229 12.90 2.58 -24.42
C GLU A 229 12.40 1.28 -23.80
N LEU A 230 12.37 0.21 -24.59
CA LEU A 230 12.07 -1.16 -24.16
C LEU A 230 13.30 -2.05 -24.34
N HIS A 231 13.94 -2.44 -23.23
CA HIS A 231 15.16 -3.24 -23.29
C HIS A 231 14.89 -4.72 -23.58
N SER A 232 14.00 -5.36 -22.82
CA SER A 232 13.78 -6.81 -22.96
C SER A 232 12.32 -7.20 -22.75
N LEU A 233 11.77 -7.90 -23.73
CA LEU A 233 10.51 -8.63 -23.65
C LEU A 233 10.78 -10.12 -23.91
N ASN A 234 10.65 -10.95 -22.87
CA ASN A 234 11.09 -12.36 -22.91
C ASN A 234 9.97 -13.32 -22.47
N LYS A 235 9.65 -14.29 -23.33
CA LYS A 235 8.59 -15.29 -23.12
C LYS A 235 7.22 -14.66 -22.99
N ASN A 236 6.65 -14.34 -24.15
CA ASN A 236 5.26 -13.91 -24.26
C ASN A 236 4.49 -14.91 -25.13
N THR A 237 3.34 -15.39 -24.66
CA THR A 237 2.52 -16.25 -25.53
C THR A 237 1.78 -15.39 -26.55
N GLU A 238 1.10 -14.34 -26.09
CA GLU A 238 0.26 -13.49 -26.93
C GLU A 238 0.51 -12.00 -26.65
N LEU A 239 0.78 -11.25 -27.71
CA LEU A 239 0.92 -9.80 -27.70
C LEU A 239 -0.06 -9.18 -28.70
N HIS A 240 -1.12 -8.53 -28.20
CA HIS A 240 -2.17 -7.97 -29.06
C HIS A 240 -1.77 -6.66 -29.73
N SER A 241 -1.15 -5.74 -28.99
CA SER A 241 -0.82 -4.41 -29.54
C SER A 241 0.42 -3.81 -28.90
N LEU A 242 1.42 -3.52 -29.73
CA LEU A 242 2.57 -2.66 -29.42
C LEU A 242 2.52 -1.42 -30.32
N ASN A 243 2.32 -0.25 -29.71
CA ASN A 243 2.15 1.03 -30.41
C ASN A 243 3.18 2.06 -29.91
N HIS A 244 3.57 2.99 -30.78
CA HIS A 244 4.48 4.12 -30.50
C HIS A 244 5.67 3.74 -29.59
N ASN A 245 6.51 2.82 -30.06
CA ASN A 245 7.76 2.49 -29.40
C ASN A 245 8.93 3.20 -30.10
N THR A 246 9.80 3.90 -29.35
CA THR A 246 10.97 4.53 -29.99
C THR A 246 12.07 3.49 -30.20
N GLU A 247 12.51 2.84 -29.12
CA GLU A 247 13.58 1.86 -29.15
C GLU A 247 13.15 0.52 -28.53
N LEU A 248 13.38 -0.57 -29.28
CA LEU A 248 13.22 -1.95 -28.82
C LEU A 248 14.56 -2.68 -28.93
N HIS A 249 15.16 -3.06 -27.80
CA HIS A 249 16.47 -3.75 -27.81
C HIS A 249 16.37 -5.25 -28.01
N SER A 250 15.44 -5.93 -27.33
CA SER A 250 15.31 -7.39 -27.42
C SER A 250 13.88 -7.86 -27.25
N LEU A 251 13.40 -8.62 -28.24
CA LEU A 251 12.16 -9.40 -28.18
C LEU A 251 12.51 -10.88 -28.42
N ASN A 252 12.14 -11.76 -27.49
CA ASN A 252 12.50 -13.17 -27.55
C ASN A 252 11.35 -14.07 -27.11
N GLN A 253 11.11 -15.16 -27.84
CA GLN A 253 10.08 -16.16 -27.52
C GLN A 253 8.68 -15.54 -27.41
N ASN A 254 8.29 -14.77 -28.44
CA ASN A 254 6.92 -14.28 -28.59
C ASN A 254 6.17 -15.15 -29.61
N ASN A 255 5.18 -15.93 -29.16
CA ASN A 255 4.52 -16.89 -30.06
C ASN A 255 3.53 -16.20 -31.00
N GLU A 256 2.75 -15.26 -30.50
CA GLU A 256 1.72 -14.56 -31.26
C GLU A 256 1.86 -13.04 -31.10
N LEU A 257 1.86 -12.32 -32.23
CA LEU A 257 1.88 -10.86 -32.30
C LEU A 257 0.79 -10.39 -33.27
N HIS A 258 -0.26 -9.75 -32.75
CA HIS A 258 -1.38 -9.31 -33.58
C HIS A 258 -1.15 -7.93 -34.22
N SER A 259 -0.55 -6.98 -33.49
CA SER A 259 -0.31 -5.63 -34.00
C SER A 259 0.99 -5.01 -33.48
N LEU A 260 1.79 -4.49 -34.42
CA LEU A 260 3.01 -3.72 -34.16
C LEU A 260 2.97 -2.44 -35.02
N ASN A 261 2.84 -1.29 -34.38
CA ASN A 261 2.70 0.01 -35.04
C ASN A 261 3.72 1.02 -34.50
N MET A 262 4.35 1.78 -35.40
CA MET A 262 5.22 2.90 -35.07
C MET A 262 6.34 2.51 -34.08
N THR A 263 7.14 1.49 -34.45
CA THR A 263 8.43 1.22 -33.80
C THR A 263 9.54 1.87 -34.60
N THR A 264 10.34 2.74 -33.99
CA THR A 264 11.38 3.48 -34.74
C THR A 264 12.64 2.64 -34.93
N GLU A 265 13.13 1.99 -33.86
CA GLU A 265 14.35 1.19 -33.88
C GLU A 265 14.14 -0.17 -33.19
N ILE A 266 14.66 -1.23 -33.82
CA ILE A 266 14.66 -2.59 -33.29
C ILE A 266 16.08 -3.17 -33.40
N HIS A 267 16.68 -3.56 -32.28
CA HIS A 267 18.04 -4.11 -32.24
C HIS A 267 18.08 -5.64 -32.38
N SER A 268 17.14 -6.36 -31.76
CA SER A 268 17.09 -7.83 -31.81
C SER A 268 15.66 -8.38 -31.72
N LEU A 269 15.36 -9.31 -32.64
CA LEU A 269 14.13 -10.11 -32.70
C LEU A 269 14.56 -11.59 -32.82
N ASN A 270 14.16 -12.44 -31.88
CA ASN A 270 14.43 -13.88 -31.88
C ASN A 270 13.15 -14.70 -31.65
#